data_AF-B8D582-F1
#
_entry.id   AF-B8D582-F1
#
_cell.length_a   1.000
_cell.length_b   1.000
_cell.length_c   1.000
_cell.angle_alpha   90.00
_cell.angle_beta   90.00
_cell.angle_gamma   90.00
#
_symmetry.space_group_name_H-M   'P 1'
#
loop_
_entity.id
_entity.type
_entity.pdbx_description
1 polymer ?
#
loop_
_entity_poly.entity_id
_entity_poly.type
_entity_poly.pdbx_seq_one_letter_code
_entity_poly.pdbx_strand_id
1 'polypeptide(L)'
;MQGLSDRLRLASRRDVELRVRDLLHFYSKEYGSAIFVGERTYTPRSLVLTQGFIESDKLGLVLRSVLFGMYQVPIIVVTGLGGLHYVVDGHHRVIVYAWLGWRIPGLTILVPKYRPKLAKSIIELDSVNPVDTPQELICWRHIVNTVRFLEKQYNTLARIWVETISITLLKPTQPPIPGPEPHALSLHCPPLIYKYNQEYFVIDGHHRICREVLSSGKEVKALVFTIGNLEIGLLKTARMLGYDEFNEKYCSGG
;
A
#
# COMPACT_ATOMS: atom_id res chain seq x y z
N MET A 1 -18.06 -9.55 16.46
CA MET A 1 -17.40 -9.34 15.16
C MET A 1 -18.49 -9.22 14.10
N GLN A 2 -18.91 -8.00 13.76
CA GLN A 2 -19.73 -7.78 12.57
C GLN A 2 -18.88 -8.21 11.36
N GLY A 3 -19.45 -9.05 10.50
CA GLY A 3 -18.75 -9.55 9.32
C GLY A 3 -18.27 -8.38 8.47
N LEU A 4 -16.97 -8.35 8.16
CA LEU A 4 -16.43 -7.43 7.16
C LEU A 4 -17.25 -7.61 5.88
N SER A 5 -17.72 -6.51 5.30
CA SER A 5 -18.37 -6.49 3.98
C SER A 5 -17.60 -7.38 2.99
N ASP A 6 -18.29 -8.11 2.10
CA ASP A 6 -17.67 -8.98 1.10
C ASP A 6 -16.55 -8.29 0.31
N ARG A 7 -16.70 -6.96 0.12
CA ARG A 7 -15.69 -6.07 -0.46
C ARG A 7 -14.34 -6.15 0.26
N LEU A 8 -14.35 -6.20 1.59
CA LEU A 8 -13.15 -6.22 2.44
C LEU A 8 -12.63 -7.65 2.73
N ARG A 9 -13.35 -8.71 2.34
CA ARG A 9 -12.88 -10.11 2.45
C ARG A 9 -11.59 -10.35 1.65
N LEU A 10 -10.50 -10.73 2.32
CA LEU A 10 -9.26 -11.12 1.62
C LEU A 10 -9.42 -12.51 1.02
N ALA A 11 -9.09 -12.66 -0.26
CA ALA A 11 -9.14 -13.96 -0.94
C ALA A 11 -8.11 -14.91 -0.33
N SER A 12 -8.51 -16.15 -0.06
CA SER A 12 -7.59 -17.25 0.26
C SER A 12 -7.00 -17.86 -1.02
N ARG A 13 -5.96 -18.70 -0.89
CA ARG A 13 -5.42 -19.47 -2.03
C ARG A 13 -6.50 -20.31 -2.69
N ARG A 14 -7.36 -20.98 -1.91
CA ARG A 14 -8.48 -21.79 -2.41
C ARG A 14 -9.48 -20.97 -3.21
N ASP A 15 -9.81 -19.75 -2.76
CA ASP A 15 -10.71 -18.85 -3.51
C ASP A 15 -10.12 -18.53 -4.90
N VAL A 16 -8.81 -18.27 -4.97
CA VAL A 16 -8.11 -17.95 -6.22
C VAL A 16 -8.06 -19.17 -7.15
N GLU A 17 -7.76 -20.35 -6.62
CA GLU A 17 -7.73 -21.60 -7.40
C GLU A 17 -9.11 -21.96 -7.98
N LEU A 18 -10.19 -21.75 -7.21
CA LEU A 18 -11.56 -21.91 -7.71
C LEU A 18 -11.86 -20.91 -8.83
N ARG A 19 -11.51 -19.64 -8.62
CA ARG A 19 -11.71 -18.59 -9.62
C ARG A 19 -10.93 -18.84 -10.91
N VAL A 20 -9.75 -19.44 -10.84
CA VAL A 20 -9.00 -19.89 -12.04
C VAL A 20 -9.80 -20.90 -12.85
N ARG A 21 -10.48 -21.86 -12.20
CA ARG A 21 -11.32 -22.86 -12.90
C ARG A 21 -12.48 -22.18 -13.62
N ASP A 22 -13.14 -21.24 -12.96
CA ASP A 22 -14.25 -20.49 -13.55
C ASP A 22 -13.77 -19.65 -14.76
N LEU A 23 -12.63 -18.99 -14.62
CA LEU A 23 -12.02 -18.20 -15.69
C LEU A 23 -11.55 -19.07 -16.86
N LEU A 24 -11.01 -20.26 -16.63
CA LEU A 24 -10.66 -21.20 -17.70
C LEU A 24 -11.88 -21.58 -18.52
N HIS A 25 -13.01 -21.88 -17.86
CA HIS A 25 -14.26 -22.19 -18.54
C HIS A 25 -14.77 -20.99 -19.34
N PHE A 26 -14.82 -19.81 -18.72
CA PHE A 26 -15.23 -18.56 -19.36
C PHE A 26 -14.39 -18.25 -20.60
N TYR A 27 -13.05 -18.23 -20.46
CA TYR A 27 -12.15 -17.89 -21.56
C TYR A 27 -12.14 -18.94 -22.67
N SER A 28 -12.29 -20.22 -22.34
CA SER A 28 -12.41 -21.27 -23.36
C SER A 28 -13.68 -21.08 -24.20
N LYS A 29 -14.80 -20.73 -23.56
CA LYS A 29 -16.06 -20.46 -24.24
C LYS A 29 -15.99 -19.20 -25.11
N GLU A 30 -15.44 -18.11 -24.59
CA GLU A 30 -15.43 -16.80 -25.27
C GLU A 30 -14.35 -16.70 -26.35
N TYR A 31 -13.17 -17.28 -26.14
CA TYR A 31 -12.00 -17.12 -27.02
C TYR A 31 -11.60 -18.42 -27.74
N GLY A 32 -12.35 -19.51 -27.54
CA GLY A 32 -12.14 -20.83 -28.14
C GLY A 32 -11.01 -21.66 -27.53
N SER A 33 -10.13 -21.05 -26.72
CA SER A 33 -9.04 -21.76 -26.03
C SER A 33 -8.58 -20.99 -24.80
N ALA A 34 -8.40 -21.70 -23.68
CA ALA A 34 -7.71 -21.20 -22.50
C ALA A 34 -6.93 -22.35 -21.86
N ILE A 35 -5.64 -22.15 -21.61
CA ILE A 35 -4.76 -23.19 -21.08
C ILE A 35 -4.19 -22.71 -19.76
N PHE A 36 -4.33 -23.50 -18.70
CA PHE A 36 -3.64 -23.23 -17.45
C PHE A 36 -2.17 -23.61 -17.58
N VAL A 37 -1.29 -22.64 -17.36
CA VAL A 37 0.16 -22.79 -17.54
C VAL A 37 0.87 -23.06 -16.20
N GLY A 38 0.15 -22.97 -15.08
CA GLY A 38 0.71 -23.13 -13.74
C GLY A 38 1.01 -21.80 -13.04
N GLU A 39 1.72 -21.90 -11.93
CA GLU A 39 2.16 -20.76 -11.14
C GLU A 39 3.47 -20.19 -11.71
N ARG A 40 3.52 -18.87 -11.86
CA ARG A 40 4.72 -18.13 -12.30
C ARG A 40 4.95 -16.94 -11.39
N THR A 41 6.19 -16.46 -11.37
CA THR A 41 6.56 -15.29 -10.57
C THR A 41 6.79 -14.08 -11.46
N TYR A 42 6.14 -12.96 -11.16
CA TYR A 42 6.13 -11.75 -11.98
C TYR A 42 6.82 -10.57 -11.30
N THR A 43 7.40 -9.68 -12.11
CA THR A 43 7.76 -8.34 -11.65
C THR A 43 6.48 -7.48 -11.68
N PRO A 44 6.00 -6.92 -10.55
CA PRO A 44 4.73 -6.18 -10.54
C PRO A 44 4.64 -5.06 -11.59
N ARG A 45 5.75 -4.36 -11.84
CA ARG A 45 5.82 -3.26 -12.82
C ARG A 45 5.66 -3.70 -14.29
N SER A 46 5.84 -4.98 -14.61
CA SER A 46 5.65 -5.50 -15.97
C SER A 46 4.22 -6.01 -16.23
N LEU A 47 3.35 -5.93 -15.23
CA LEU A 47 1.97 -6.40 -15.32
C LEU A 47 1.03 -5.27 -15.77
N VAL A 48 0.02 -5.62 -16.57
CA VAL A 48 -1.03 -4.71 -17.02
C VAL A 48 -2.27 -4.92 -16.16
N LEU A 49 -2.73 -3.87 -15.49
CA LEU A 49 -3.94 -3.90 -14.67
C LEU A 49 -5.18 -3.72 -15.55
N THR A 50 -6.19 -4.56 -15.30
CA THR A 50 -7.43 -4.60 -16.11
C THR A 50 -8.62 -3.84 -15.50
N GLN A 51 -8.38 -3.04 -14.47
CA GLN A 51 -9.40 -2.24 -13.77
C GLN A 51 -9.14 -0.75 -13.90
N GLY A 52 -10.17 0.07 -13.71
CA GLY A 52 -10.06 1.54 -13.81
C GLY A 52 -9.52 2.21 -12.55
N PHE A 53 -9.83 1.64 -11.38
CA PHE A 53 -9.58 2.23 -10.07
C PHE A 53 -9.21 1.17 -9.01
N ILE A 54 -8.73 1.62 -7.85
CA ILE A 54 -8.43 0.82 -6.66
C ILE A 54 -9.11 1.43 -5.44
N GLU A 55 -9.80 0.61 -4.65
CA GLU A 55 -10.35 1.04 -3.37
C GLU A 55 -9.24 1.18 -2.33
N SER A 56 -9.09 2.36 -1.74
CA SER A 56 -7.98 2.68 -0.84
C SER A 56 -8.05 1.96 0.50
N ASP A 57 -9.24 1.73 1.06
CA ASP A 57 -9.35 0.97 2.31
C ASP A 57 -8.97 -0.50 2.14
N LYS A 58 -9.37 -1.12 1.03
CA LYS A 58 -8.95 -2.47 0.65
C LYS A 58 -7.45 -2.51 0.39
N LEU A 59 -6.88 -1.49 -0.27
CA LEU A 59 -5.44 -1.38 -0.48
C LEU A 59 -4.68 -1.30 0.86
N GLY A 60 -5.18 -0.49 1.80
CA GLY A 60 -4.64 -0.37 3.15
C GLY A 60 -4.73 -1.69 3.93
N LEU A 61 -5.85 -2.40 3.83
CA LEU A 61 -6.02 -3.73 4.41
C LEU A 61 -5.02 -4.74 3.83
N VAL A 62 -4.86 -4.79 2.50
CA VAL A 62 -3.89 -5.68 1.85
C VAL A 62 -2.47 -5.33 2.26
N LEU A 63 -2.10 -4.05 2.30
CA LEU A 63 -0.78 -3.63 2.77
C LEU A 63 -0.51 -4.11 4.20
N ARG A 64 -1.44 -3.85 5.13
CA ARG A 64 -1.36 -4.32 6.52
C ARG A 64 -1.19 -5.83 6.59
N SER A 65 -2.01 -6.57 5.86
CA SER A 65 -2.02 -8.03 5.91
C SER A 65 -0.79 -8.66 5.27
N VAL A 66 -0.20 -8.05 4.24
CA VAL A 66 1.08 -8.51 3.66
C VAL A 66 2.22 -8.27 4.66
N LEU A 67 2.28 -7.07 5.25
CA LEU A 67 3.36 -6.68 6.17
C LEU A 67 3.32 -7.40 7.52
N PHE A 68 2.12 -7.66 8.06
CA PHE A 68 1.95 -8.15 9.43
C PHE A 68 1.14 -9.44 9.57
N GLY A 69 0.47 -9.89 8.51
CA GLY A 69 -0.46 -11.03 8.56
C GLY A 69 -0.10 -12.20 7.65
N MET A 70 1.13 -12.25 7.13
CA MET A 70 1.61 -13.29 6.19
C MET A 70 0.70 -13.52 4.98
N TYR A 71 0.00 -12.48 4.52
CA TYR A 71 -0.93 -12.59 3.39
C TYR A 71 -0.17 -12.69 2.06
N GLN A 72 0.06 -13.93 1.58
CA GLN A 72 0.84 -14.23 0.38
C GLN A 72 0.04 -15.04 -0.65
N VAL A 73 -1.13 -14.54 -1.03
CA VAL A 73 -2.03 -15.22 -1.96
C VAL A 73 -1.70 -14.81 -3.41
N PRO A 74 -1.60 -15.76 -4.37
CA PRO A 74 -1.25 -15.43 -5.74
C PRO A 74 -2.29 -14.52 -6.42
N ILE A 75 -1.85 -13.81 -7.44
CA ILE A 75 -2.73 -13.11 -8.39
C ILE A 75 -3.19 -14.06 -9.49
N ILE A 76 -4.18 -13.66 -10.28
CA ILE A 76 -4.52 -14.38 -11.52
C ILE A 76 -4.06 -13.53 -12.70
N VAL A 77 -3.25 -14.13 -13.56
CA VAL A 77 -2.67 -13.48 -14.74
C VAL A 77 -3.14 -14.20 -15.99
N VAL A 78 -3.64 -13.43 -16.95
CA VAL A 78 -3.90 -13.91 -18.31
C VAL A 78 -2.76 -13.45 -19.21
N THR A 79 -2.08 -14.39 -19.87
CA THR A 79 -1.18 -14.08 -20.97
C THR A 79 -2.00 -14.02 -22.24
N GLY A 80 -2.15 -12.81 -22.79
CA GLY A 80 -3.03 -12.55 -23.92
C GLY A 80 -2.30 -12.15 -25.20
N LEU A 81 -2.99 -11.35 -26.02
CA LEU A 81 -2.48 -10.86 -27.30
C LEU A 81 -1.13 -10.15 -27.12
N GLY A 82 -0.16 -10.49 -27.99
CA GLY A 82 1.20 -9.93 -27.95
C GLY A 82 2.07 -10.44 -26.80
N GLY A 83 1.65 -11.49 -26.09
CA GLY A 83 2.41 -12.06 -24.97
C GLY A 83 2.35 -11.22 -23.69
N LEU A 84 1.48 -10.20 -23.64
CA LEU A 84 1.32 -9.33 -22.48
C LEU A 84 0.62 -10.05 -21.33
N HIS A 85 0.99 -9.66 -20.10
CA HIS A 85 0.50 -10.25 -18.86
C HIS A 85 -0.53 -9.35 -18.18
N TYR A 86 -1.80 -9.72 -18.28
CA TYR A 86 -2.94 -8.98 -17.76
C TYR A 86 -3.39 -9.53 -16.41
N VAL A 87 -3.46 -8.67 -15.41
CA VAL A 87 -3.95 -9.03 -14.06
C VAL A 87 -5.46 -8.99 -14.09
N VAL A 88 -6.10 -10.14 -13.90
CA VAL A 88 -7.57 -10.25 -13.89
C VAL A 88 -8.12 -10.40 -12.47
N ASP A 89 -7.27 -10.80 -11.51
CA ASP A 89 -7.56 -10.78 -10.08
C ASP A 89 -6.30 -10.42 -9.29
N GLY A 90 -6.48 -9.65 -8.22
CA GLY A 90 -5.44 -9.39 -7.24
C GLY A 90 -4.69 -8.09 -7.49
N HIS A 91 -5.33 -7.12 -8.14
CA HIS A 91 -4.74 -5.83 -8.46
C HIS A 91 -4.20 -5.09 -7.22
N HIS A 92 -4.91 -5.11 -6.07
CA HIS A 92 -4.38 -4.56 -4.80
C HIS A 92 -3.05 -5.20 -4.40
N ARG A 93 -2.92 -6.52 -4.56
CA ARG A 93 -1.69 -7.26 -4.24
C ARG A 93 -0.55 -6.84 -5.17
N VAL A 94 -0.83 -6.61 -6.45
CA VAL A 94 0.18 -6.11 -7.41
C VAL A 94 0.76 -4.77 -6.96
N ILE A 95 -0.10 -3.82 -6.55
CA ILE A 95 0.35 -2.50 -6.07
C ILE A 95 1.23 -2.65 -4.82
N VAL A 96 0.77 -3.43 -3.84
CA VAL A 96 1.52 -3.64 -2.60
C VAL A 96 2.87 -4.32 -2.88
N TYR A 97 2.92 -5.37 -3.70
CA TYR A 97 4.20 -6.00 -4.05
C TYR A 97 5.12 -5.05 -4.83
N ALA A 98 4.57 -4.16 -5.67
CA ALA A 98 5.35 -3.13 -6.34
C ALA A 98 5.99 -2.14 -5.35
N TRP A 99 5.25 -1.73 -4.32
CA TRP A 99 5.76 -0.92 -3.22
C TRP A 99 6.87 -1.61 -2.44
N LEU A 100 6.70 -2.89 -2.13
CA LEU A 100 7.70 -3.67 -1.40
C LEU A 100 8.95 -3.98 -2.24
N GLY A 101 8.89 -3.76 -3.56
CA GLY A 101 9.96 -4.16 -4.48
C GLY A 101 10.08 -5.68 -4.63
N TRP A 102 9.02 -6.43 -4.30
CA TRP A 102 9.00 -7.88 -4.33
C TRP A 102 8.46 -8.41 -5.66
N ARG A 103 8.86 -9.63 -6.01
CA ARG A 103 8.20 -10.36 -7.10
C ARG A 103 6.91 -11.00 -6.57
N ILE A 104 5.89 -11.11 -7.42
CA ILE A 104 4.56 -11.61 -7.03
C ILE A 104 4.23 -12.95 -7.71
N PRO A 105 3.79 -13.97 -6.95
CA PRO A 105 3.32 -15.22 -7.54
C PRO A 105 1.96 -15.03 -8.23
N GLY A 106 1.77 -15.67 -9.37
CA GLY A 106 0.56 -15.58 -10.17
C GLY A 106 0.19 -16.91 -10.84
N LEU A 107 -1.08 -17.30 -10.69
CA LEU A 107 -1.66 -18.41 -11.43
C LEU A 107 -1.96 -17.95 -12.86
N THR A 108 -1.35 -18.62 -13.84
CA THR A 108 -1.26 -18.11 -15.21
C THR A 108 -2.17 -18.90 -16.15
N ILE A 109 -2.99 -18.18 -16.91
CA ILE A 109 -3.83 -18.71 -17.98
C ILE A 109 -3.33 -18.14 -19.31
N LEU A 110 -3.05 -18.97 -20.30
CA LEU A 110 -2.76 -18.55 -21.67
C LEU A 110 -4.06 -18.46 -22.46
N VAL A 111 -4.36 -17.27 -22.98
CA VAL A 111 -5.53 -16.99 -23.83
C VAL A 111 -5.06 -16.12 -25.01
N PRO A 112 -4.52 -16.69 -26.10
CA PRO A 112 -3.77 -15.93 -27.12
C PRO A 112 -4.52 -14.76 -27.76
N LYS A 113 -5.86 -14.85 -27.84
CA LYS A 113 -6.73 -13.82 -28.42
C LYS A 113 -7.25 -12.79 -27.40
N TYR A 114 -6.94 -12.95 -26.11
CA TYR A 114 -7.47 -12.08 -25.07
C TYR A 114 -6.85 -10.69 -25.11
N ARG A 115 -7.72 -9.68 -25.07
CA ARG A 115 -7.38 -8.27 -24.85
C ARG A 115 -8.41 -7.67 -23.89
N PRO A 116 -7.98 -7.07 -22.77
CA PRO A 116 -8.92 -6.47 -21.83
C PRO A 116 -9.51 -5.17 -22.39
N LYS A 117 -10.71 -4.81 -21.93
CA LYS A 117 -11.34 -3.52 -22.25
C LYS A 117 -10.58 -2.34 -21.65
N LEU A 118 -9.98 -2.55 -20.48
CA LEU A 118 -9.16 -1.57 -19.78
C LEU A 118 -7.76 -2.16 -19.60
N ALA A 119 -6.75 -1.34 -19.88
CA ALA A 119 -5.34 -1.68 -19.69
C ALA A 119 -4.66 -0.45 -19.10
N LYS A 120 -4.26 -0.54 -17.84
CA LYS A 120 -3.58 0.52 -17.10
C LYS A 120 -2.31 -0.01 -16.44
N SER A 121 -1.28 0.82 -16.37
CA SER A 121 -0.15 0.62 -15.47
C SER A 121 -0.55 0.91 -14.02
N ILE A 122 0.34 0.61 -13.07
CA ILE A 122 0.11 0.86 -11.64
C ILE A 122 -0.07 2.36 -11.35
N ILE A 123 0.69 3.24 -12.02
CA ILE A 123 0.64 4.68 -11.76
C ILE A 123 -0.67 5.30 -12.29
N GLU A 124 -1.15 4.84 -13.44
CA GLU A 124 -2.36 5.34 -14.10
C GLU A 124 -3.67 4.96 -13.38
N LEU A 125 -3.59 4.09 -12.37
CA LEU A 125 -4.76 3.61 -11.64
C LEU A 125 -5.25 4.65 -10.62
N ASP A 126 -6.53 4.97 -10.68
CA ASP A 126 -7.16 5.93 -9.76
C ASP A 126 -7.43 5.29 -8.40
N SER A 127 -7.28 6.07 -7.33
CA SER A 127 -7.63 5.63 -5.97
C SER A 127 -8.98 6.22 -5.60
N VAL A 128 -9.90 5.36 -5.13
CA VAL A 128 -11.23 5.76 -4.67
C VAL A 128 -11.39 5.46 -3.19
N ASN A 129 -12.11 6.34 -2.49
CA ASN A 129 -12.39 6.21 -1.07
C ASN A 129 -13.86 5.80 -0.87
N PRO A 130 -14.13 4.54 -0.49
CA PRO A 130 -15.46 4.13 -0.10
C PRO A 130 -15.98 4.94 1.09
N VAL A 131 -17.28 5.23 1.09
CA VAL A 131 -17.94 6.01 2.16
C VAL A 131 -18.01 5.20 3.46
N ASP A 132 -18.06 3.87 3.36
CA ASP A 132 -18.27 2.90 4.43
C ASP A 132 -16.97 2.31 5.02
N THR A 133 -15.84 3.01 4.92
CA THR A 133 -14.56 2.51 5.43
C THR A 133 -14.65 2.23 6.94
N PRO A 134 -14.38 0.99 7.40
CA PRO A 134 -14.38 0.65 8.83
C PRO A 134 -13.35 1.44 9.61
N GLN A 135 -13.67 1.75 10.87
CA GLN A 135 -12.85 2.59 11.75
C GLN A 135 -11.39 2.08 11.84
N GLU A 136 -11.20 0.75 11.92
CA GLU A 136 -9.90 0.10 12.01
C GLU A 136 -9.04 0.21 10.75
N LEU A 137 -9.63 0.63 9.62
CA LEU A 137 -8.95 0.83 8.34
C LEU A 137 -8.76 2.30 7.98
N ILE A 138 -9.29 3.26 8.75
CA ILE A 138 -9.18 4.69 8.43
C ILE A 138 -7.72 5.13 8.32
N CYS A 139 -6.87 4.76 9.29
CA CYS A 139 -5.45 5.12 9.24
C CYS A 139 -4.73 4.44 8.06
N TRP A 140 -5.02 3.17 7.81
CA TRP A 140 -4.44 2.44 6.67
C TRP A 140 -4.87 3.03 5.32
N ARG A 141 -6.14 3.44 5.20
CA ARG A 141 -6.66 4.19 4.04
C ARG A 141 -5.93 5.52 3.87
N HIS A 142 -5.71 6.26 4.96
CA HIS A 142 -4.99 7.52 4.92
C HIS A 142 -3.54 7.33 4.44
N ILE A 143 -2.81 6.36 5.01
CA ILE A 143 -1.44 6.02 4.60
C ILE A 143 -1.37 5.77 3.10
N VAL A 144 -2.22 4.87 2.58
CA VAL A 144 -2.15 4.54 1.15
C VAL A 144 -2.55 5.70 0.27
N ASN A 145 -3.51 6.53 0.68
CA ASN A 145 -3.87 7.74 -0.08
C ASN A 145 -2.71 8.73 -0.13
N THR A 146 -2.01 8.95 0.99
CA THR A 146 -0.84 9.82 1.04
C THR A 146 0.26 9.32 0.11
N VAL A 147 0.55 8.02 0.13
CA VAL A 147 1.54 7.43 -0.81
C VAL A 147 1.07 7.58 -2.25
N ARG A 148 -0.16 7.17 -2.59
CA ARG A 148 -0.71 7.23 -3.95
C ARG A 148 -0.76 8.64 -4.50
N PHE A 149 -1.10 9.63 -3.66
CA PHE A 149 -1.10 11.04 -4.01
C PHE A 149 0.31 11.48 -4.45
N LEU A 150 1.32 11.17 -3.65
CA LEU A 150 2.71 11.52 -3.97
C LEU A 150 3.20 10.75 -5.21
N GLU A 151 2.86 9.47 -5.36
CA GLU A 151 3.23 8.70 -6.57
C GLU A 151 2.70 9.33 -7.85
N LYS A 152 1.44 9.79 -7.83
CA LYS A 152 0.82 10.50 -8.94
C LYS A 152 1.47 11.86 -9.19
N GLN A 153 1.70 12.63 -8.12
CA GLN A 153 2.32 13.95 -8.21
C GLN A 153 3.71 13.89 -8.86
N TYR A 154 4.52 12.87 -8.54
CA TYR A 154 5.89 12.73 -9.04
C TYR A 154 6.03 11.68 -10.15
N ASN A 155 4.93 11.14 -10.67
CA ASN A 155 4.88 10.08 -11.68
C ASN A 155 5.89 8.93 -11.41
N THR A 156 6.01 8.54 -10.13
CA THR A 156 7.05 7.59 -9.68
C THR A 156 6.48 6.71 -8.59
N LEU A 157 6.60 5.39 -8.74
CA LEU A 157 6.16 4.46 -7.71
C LEU A 157 7.05 4.53 -6.47
N ALA A 158 6.41 4.56 -5.31
CA ALA A 158 7.03 4.50 -4.02
C ALA A 158 7.69 3.13 -3.78
N ARG A 159 8.68 3.14 -2.88
CA ARG A 159 9.19 1.95 -2.19
C ARG A 159 8.76 2.06 -0.74
N ILE A 160 8.21 1.00 -0.17
CA ILE A 160 7.71 0.96 1.21
C ILE A 160 8.35 -0.23 1.95
N TRP A 161 8.70 -0.03 3.21
CA TRP A 161 9.16 -1.08 4.11
C TRP A 161 8.81 -0.75 5.56
N VAL A 162 9.02 -1.72 6.46
CA VAL A 162 8.87 -1.52 7.90
C VAL A 162 10.27 -1.38 8.50
N GLU A 163 10.44 -0.40 9.37
CA GLU A 163 11.71 -0.12 10.04
C GLU A 163 11.44 0.28 11.49
N THR A 164 12.31 -0.15 12.41
CA THR A 164 12.35 0.39 13.77
C THR A 164 13.36 1.53 13.79
N ILE A 165 12.92 2.74 14.14
CA ILE A 165 13.73 3.96 14.03
C ILE A 165 13.82 4.62 15.40
N SER A 166 15.03 5.08 15.77
CA SER A 166 15.21 5.89 16.97
C SER A 166 14.48 7.22 16.84
N ILE A 167 13.75 7.60 17.90
CA ILE A 167 12.91 8.80 17.90
C ILE A 167 13.74 10.07 17.65
N THR A 168 14.99 10.11 18.10
CA THR A 168 15.90 11.26 17.91
C THR A 168 16.31 11.47 16.45
N LEU A 169 16.10 10.49 15.57
CA LEU A 169 16.35 10.61 14.14
C LEU A 169 15.14 11.13 13.35
N LEU A 170 13.99 11.28 14.02
CA LEU A 170 12.73 11.65 13.38
C LEU A 170 12.58 13.17 13.33
N LYS A 171 12.36 13.69 12.12
CA LYS A 171 12.12 15.10 11.88
C LYS A 171 10.63 15.38 11.76
N PRO A 172 10.04 16.23 12.62
CA PRO A 172 8.64 16.61 12.51
C PRO A 172 8.42 17.48 11.26
N THR A 173 7.29 17.25 10.60
CA THR A 173 6.84 18.06 9.44
C THR A 173 5.70 19.01 9.77
N GLN A 174 5.32 19.13 11.04
CA GLN A 174 4.23 19.95 11.54
C GLN A 174 4.71 20.76 12.76
N PRO A 175 4.01 21.85 13.13
CA PRO A 175 4.27 22.54 14.40
C PRO A 175 4.03 21.64 15.63
N PRO A 176 4.53 22.05 16.83
CA PRO A 176 4.27 21.38 18.08
C PRO A 176 2.78 21.16 18.28
N ILE A 177 2.44 19.97 18.75
CA ILE A 177 1.06 19.54 18.88
C ILE A 177 0.74 19.53 20.37
N PRO A 178 -0.41 20.08 20.81
CA PRO A 178 -0.87 19.92 22.18
C PRO A 178 -0.89 18.44 22.55
N GLY A 179 -0.46 18.12 23.77
CA GLY A 179 -0.25 16.74 24.22
C GLY A 179 -1.44 15.83 23.87
N PRO A 180 -1.19 14.58 23.44
CA PRO A 180 -2.25 13.69 22.98
C PRO A 180 -3.28 13.46 24.08
N GLU A 181 -4.57 13.52 23.74
CA GLU A 181 -5.60 13.11 24.69
C GLU A 181 -5.35 11.66 25.14
N PRO A 182 -5.42 11.36 26.46
CA PRO A 182 -5.13 10.02 27.02
C PRO A 182 -5.99 8.90 26.42
N HIS A 183 -7.11 9.24 25.78
CA HIS A 183 -8.15 8.32 25.35
C HIS A 183 -8.30 8.19 23.83
N ALA A 184 -7.44 8.82 23.04
CA ALA A 184 -7.42 8.60 21.59
C ALA A 184 -7.00 7.15 21.31
N LEU A 185 -8.02 6.30 21.06
CA LEU A 185 -7.95 4.88 20.70
C LEU A 185 -6.64 4.58 19.99
N SER A 186 -5.90 3.59 20.51
CA SER A 186 -4.69 3.07 19.88
C SER A 186 -5.03 2.52 18.51
N LEU A 187 -5.01 3.38 17.49
CA LEU A 187 -5.01 2.94 16.11
C LEU A 187 -3.74 2.11 15.95
N HIS A 188 -3.91 0.78 15.81
CA HIS A 188 -2.86 -0.18 15.49
C HIS A 188 -2.34 0.06 14.05
N CYS A 189 -1.70 1.22 13.89
CA CYS A 189 -1.25 1.76 12.62
C CYS A 189 0.09 2.46 12.87
N PRO A 190 1.18 2.03 12.22
CA PRO A 190 2.48 2.65 12.41
C PRO A 190 2.48 4.12 11.94
N PRO A 191 3.35 4.99 12.47
CA PRO A 191 3.62 6.29 11.84
C PRO A 191 4.13 6.09 10.41
N LEU A 192 3.79 7.04 9.54
CA LEU A 192 4.24 7.07 8.15
C LEU A 192 5.42 8.02 8.02
N ILE A 193 6.56 7.50 7.55
CA ILE A 193 7.82 8.23 7.50
C ILE A 193 8.35 8.27 6.08
N TYR A 194 8.71 9.45 5.61
CA TYR A 194 9.40 9.63 4.34
C TYR A 194 10.92 9.60 4.55
N LYS A 195 11.63 8.76 3.80
CA LYS A 195 13.10 8.71 3.81
C LYS A 195 13.67 9.44 2.59
N TYR A 196 14.55 10.40 2.86
CA TYR A 196 15.29 11.19 1.87
C TYR A 196 16.71 11.45 2.36
N ASN A 197 17.74 11.12 1.55
CA ASN A 197 19.15 11.35 1.89
C ASN A 197 19.56 10.91 3.32
N GLN A 198 19.10 9.73 3.76
CA GLN A 198 19.31 9.18 5.12
C GLN A 198 18.58 9.88 6.26
N GLU A 199 17.78 10.91 5.98
CA GLU A 199 16.94 11.58 6.96
C GLU A 199 15.52 10.98 6.96
N TYR A 200 14.87 11.00 8.12
CA TYR A 200 13.54 10.44 8.35
C TYR A 200 12.55 11.55 8.71
N PHE A 201 11.60 11.83 7.83
CA PHE A 201 10.59 12.88 8.01
C PHE A 201 9.24 12.27 8.33
N VAL A 202 8.62 12.68 9.43
CA VAL A 202 7.31 12.15 9.85
C VAL A 202 6.22 12.80 9.02
N ILE A 203 5.54 12.03 8.17
CA ILE A 203 4.45 12.52 7.32
C ILE A 203 3.10 12.40 8.03
N ASP A 204 2.89 11.31 8.76
CA ASP A 204 1.71 11.10 9.60
C ASP A 204 2.10 10.34 10.88
N GLY A 205 1.36 10.60 11.97
CA GLY A 205 1.54 9.92 13.24
C GLY A 205 2.34 10.68 14.28
N HIS A 206 2.47 12.01 14.17
CA HIS A 206 3.13 12.86 15.17
C HIS A 206 2.61 12.63 16.59
N HIS A 207 1.29 12.56 16.79
CA HIS A 207 0.70 12.23 18.10
C HIS A 207 1.12 10.85 18.62
N ARG A 208 1.31 9.87 17.73
CA ARG A 208 1.74 8.51 18.10
C ARG A 208 3.20 8.53 18.55
N ILE A 209 4.05 9.26 17.83
CA ILE A 209 5.46 9.44 18.20
C ILE A 209 5.57 10.22 19.52
N CYS A 210 4.78 11.29 19.70
CA CYS A 210 4.79 12.04 20.95
C CYS A 210 4.32 11.22 22.15
N ARG A 211 3.38 10.30 21.96
CA ARG A 211 3.01 9.34 23.01
C ARG A 211 4.19 8.45 23.42
N GLU A 212 4.95 7.97 22.45
CA GLU A 212 6.18 7.20 22.73
C GLU A 212 7.21 8.06 23.46
N VAL A 213 7.46 9.30 23.03
CA VAL A 213 8.35 10.25 23.71
C VAL A 213 7.95 10.44 25.17
N LEU A 214 6.69 10.80 25.43
CA LEU A 214 6.17 11.07 26.78
C LEU A 214 6.13 9.80 27.65
N SER A 215 6.13 8.62 27.04
CA SER A 215 6.23 7.33 27.73
C SER A 215 7.69 6.85 27.90
N SER A 216 8.68 7.71 27.65
CA SER A 216 10.11 7.38 27.67
C SER A 216 10.52 6.28 26.67
N GLY A 217 9.75 6.10 25.60
CA GLY A 217 10.11 5.27 24.46
C GLY A 217 11.33 5.84 23.73
N LYS A 218 12.16 4.97 23.17
CA LYS A 218 13.39 5.36 22.45
C LYS A 218 13.31 5.13 20.94
N GLU A 219 12.42 4.24 20.53
CA GLU A 219 12.28 3.77 19.16
C GLU A 219 10.81 3.63 18.81
N VAL A 220 10.50 3.75 17.51
CA VAL A 220 9.17 3.50 16.99
C VAL A 220 9.24 2.57 15.78
N LYS A 221 8.34 1.59 15.75
CA LYS A 221 8.13 0.75 14.56
C LYS A 221 7.27 1.51 13.56
N ALA A 222 7.84 1.84 12.41
CA ALA A 222 7.22 2.72 11.43
C ALA A 222 7.04 2.06 10.07
N LEU A 223 6.14 2.64 9.27
CA LEU A 223 6.08 2.41 7.84
C LEU A 223 6.89 3.49 7.14
N VAL A 224 8.01 3.09 6.55
CA VAL A 224 8.91 4.01 5.85
C VAL A 224 8.69 3.90 4.36
N PHE A 225 8.73 5.02 3.66
CA PHE A 225 8.67 5.03 2.20
C PHE A 225 9.60 6.07 1.58
N THR A 226 9.96 5.84 0.32
CA THR A 226 10.65 6.82 -0.52
C THR A 226 10.07 6.81 -1.93
N ILE A 227 10.21 7.93 -2.65
CA ILE A 227 9.79 8.07 -4.05
C ILE A 227 11.00 8.55 -4.83
N GLY A 228 11.74 7.62 -5.44
CA GLY A 228 12.88 7.94 -6.31
C GLY A 228 14.00 8.78 -5.68
N ASN A 229 14.13 8.80 -4.34
CA ASN A 229 14.96 9.75 -3.59
C ASN A 229 14.72 11.22 -3.99
N LEU A 230 13.45 11.58 -4.24
CA LEU A 230 13.05 12.94 -4.58
C LEU A 230 12.87 13.78 -3.32
N GLU A 231 13.22 15.06 -3.41
CA GLU A 231 12.86 16.00 -2.35
C GLU A 231 11.40 16.43 -2.54
N ILE A 232 10.51 15.99 -1.65
CA ILE A 232 9.09 16.36 -1.71
C ILE A 232 8.83 17.69 -0.98
N GLY A 233 7.77 18.42 -1.39
CA GLY A 233 7.45 19.73 -0.81
C GLY A 233 7.35 19.78 0.73
N LEU A 234 6.91 18.69 1.37
CA LEU A 234 6.85 18.57 2.83
C LEU A 234 8.22 18.71 3.53
N LEU A 235 9.32 18.35 2.86
CA LEU A 235 10.67 18.49 3.42
C LEU A 235 11.09 19.95 3.50
N LYS A 236 10.66 20.77 2.53
CA LYS A 236 10.88 22.22 2.58
C LYS A 236 10.16 22.83 3.78
N THR A 237 8.90 22.43 4.00
CA THR A 237 8.13 22.85 5.18
C THR A 237 8.82 22.42 6.48
N ALA A 238 9.27 21.18 6.60
CA ALA A 238 9.98 20.69 7.79
C ALA A 238 11.23 21.53 8.09
N ARG A 239 12.04 21.82 7.06
CA ARG A 239 13.23 22.67 7.21
C ARG A 239 12.89 24.11 7.61
N MET A 240 11.79 24.66 7.08
CA MET A 240 11.33 26.00 7.45
C MET A 240 10.82 26.08 8.89
N LEU A 241 10.24 25.00 9.41
CA LEU A 241 9.78 24.94 10.80
C LEU A 241 10.95 24.91 11.81
N GLY A 242 12.14 24.48 11.38
CA GLY A 242 13.35 24.51 12.21
C GLY A 242 13.36 23.53 13.38
N TYR A 243 12.48 22.52 13.35
CA TYR A 243 12.45 21.45 14.35
C TYR A 243 13.27 20.26 13.87
N ASP A 244 14.33 19.94 14.61
CA ASP A 244 15.28 18.90 14.22
C ASP A 244 14.92 17.51 14.78
N GLU A 245 14.13 17.44 15.86
CA GLU A 245 13.80 16.18 16.53
C GLU A 245 12.46 16.23 17.29
N PHE A 246 11.92 15.04 17.60
CA PHE A 246 10.87 14.88 18.60
C PHE A 246 11.49 14.79 20.00
N ASN A 247 11.10 15.70 20.89
CA ASN A 247 11.48 15.70 22.30
C ASN A 247 10.29 16.14 23.19
N GLU A 248 10.46 16.07 24.51
CA GLU A 248 9.40 16.43 25.46
C GLU A 248 8.86 17.85 25.26
N LYS A 249 9.73 18.80 24.90
CA LYS A 249 9.32 20.18 24.62
C LYS A 249 8.41 20.27 23.40
N TYR A 250 8.78 19.61 22.30
CA TYR A 250 7.96 19.52 21.09
C TYR A 250 6.61 18.86 21.38
N CYS A 251 6.59 17.79 22.19
CA CYS A 251 5.42 16.97 22.44
C CYS A 251 4.49 17.48 23.55
N SER A 252 4.93 18.46 24.33
CA SER A 252 4.13 19.12 25.38
C SER A 252 3.45 20.41 24.91
N GLY A 253 3.52 20.74 23.61
CA GLY A 253 2.84 21.91 23.03
C GLY A 253 3.63 23.22 23.00
N GLY A 254 4.91 23.21 23.39
CA GLY A 254 5.78 24.40 23.41
C GLY A 254 5.62 25.27 24.64
#